data_AF-A0A4D6H721-F1
#
_entry.id   AF-A0A4D6H721-F1
#
_cell.length_a   1.000
_cell.length_b   1.000
_cell.length_c   1.000
_cell.angle_alpha   90.00
_cell.angle_beta   90.00
_cell.angle_gamma   90.00
#
_symmetry.space_group_name_H-M   'P 1'
#
loop_
_entity.id
_entity.type
_entity.pdbx_description
1 polymer ?
#
loop_
_entity_poly.entity_id
_entity_poly.type
_entity_poly.pdbx_seq_one_letter_code
_entity_poly.pdbx_strand_id
1 'polypeptide(L)'
;MFLGHAMLAFALAVLFAEWRGWRPRRALALGAVAGAFAALPDVDVVYAVAAIDGGRFLGGGAVNPEAFWDAANTVHRSMTHSLVVAVVAAPAFGLWSSAVRRSDRRRRLAYAGALSGVAGLVAVAVAVSGPLGGVVMGAFGLVGLAIATLTARRTDLSLRAVTAAAAVGLFTHPWGDLVTGSPPQLLYPFEVGLVDARVVLHPDPTIHLLGAFALELAVVWLAVLAVVRVTDRSVRLFSDRSAALGATYGAAALVLVPPTLDVSYHFVFSILAVGSVCGALSWYRSASPVRPALRQDVVVSERLRPNFGVVAIALAGTTVALVGYVFVYVALA
;
A
#
# COMPACT_ATOMS: atom_id res chain seq x y z
N MET A 1 -1.85 -8.17 -2.43
CA MET A 1 -2.31 -6.81 -2.78
C MET A 1 -1.46 -5.83 -2.00
N PHE A 2 -0.41 -5.24 -2.59
CA PHE A 2 0.58 -4.51 -1.79
C PHE A 2 0.37 -2.98 -1.75
N LEU A 3 -0.35 -2.39 -2.70
CA LEU A 3 -0.46 -0.92 -2.79
C LEU A 3 -1.84 -0.37 -2.45
N GLY A 4 -2.92 -1.14 -2.63
CA GLY A 4 -4.30 -0.67 -2.47
C GLY A 4 -4.54 -0.04 -1.10
N HIS A 5 -4.21 -0.74 -0.02
CA HIS A 5 -4.54 -0.32 1.34
C HIS A 5 -3.77 0.92 1.78
N ALA A 6 -2.49 1.03 1.38
CA ALA A 6 -1.71 2.23 1.58
C ALA A 6 -2.34 3.45 0.90
N MET A 7 -2.82 3.28 -0.34
CA MET A 7 -3.52 4.33 -1.09
C MET A 7 -4.90 4.63 -0.51
N LEU A 8 -5.62 3.64 0.01
CA LEU A 8 -6.91 3.83 0.69
C LEU A 8 -6.74 4.66 1.96
N ALA A 9 -5.83 4.26 2.84
CA ALA A 9 -5.53 4.98 4.07
C ALA A 9 -5.10 6.42 3.79
N PHE A 10 -4.23 6.60 2.78
CA PHE A 10 -3.82 7.91 2.29
C PHE A 10 -5.05 8.74 1.90
N ALA A 11 -5.90 8.21 1.01
CA ALA A 11 -7.03 8.96 0.47
C ALA A 11 -8.03 9.34 1.55
N LEU A 12 -8.40 8.40 2.42
CA LEU A 12 -9.30 8.64 3.54
C LEU A 12 -8.78 9.74 4.46
N ALA A 13 -7.50 9.70 4.82
CA ALA A 13 -6.89 10.71 5.68
C ALA A 13 -6.79 12.09 5.00
N VAL A 14 -6.45 12.15 3.71
CA VAL A 14 -6.39 13.40 2.94
C VAL A 14 -7.76 14.04 2.83
N LEU A 15 -8.78 13.29 2.40
CA LEU A 15 -10.14 13.78 2.21
C LEU A 15 -10.76 14.20 3.54
N PHE A 16 -10.54 13.44 4.61
CA PHE A 16 -10.99 13.84 5.95
C PHE A 16 -10.33 15.14 6.41
N ALA A 17 -9.02 15.29 6.21
CA ALA A 17 -8.32 16.52 6.60
C ALA A 17 -8.77 17.73 5.77
N GLU A 18 -9.00 17.57 4.46
CA GLU A 18 -9.54 18.64 3.61
C GLU A 18 -10.96 19.02 4.03
N TRP A 19 -11.83 18.04 4.30
CA TRP A 19 -13.17 18.29 4.82
C TRP A 19 -13.15 19.08 6.14
N ARG A 20 -12.11 18.89 6.96
CA ARG A 20 -11.87 19.65 8.19
C ARG A 20 -11.19 21.02 7.97
N GLY A 21 -11.01 21.45 6.72
CA GLY A 21 -10.42 22.74 6.36
C GLY A 21 -8.91 22.81 6.56
N TRP A 22 -8.20 21.68 6.59
CA TRP A 22 -6.75 21.69 6.74
C TRP A 22 -6.07 22.18 5.46
N ARG A 23 -4.96 22.89 5.60
CA ARG A 23 -4.15 23.32 4.45
C ARG A 23 -3.68 22.10 3.64
N PRO A 24 -3.62 22.19 2.29
CA PRO A 24 -3.27 21.08 1.40
C PRO A 24 -2.01 20.30 1.82
N ARG A 25 -0.93 21.01 2.13
CA ARG A 25 0.34 20.39 2.57
C ARG A 25 0.18 19.53 3.83
N ARG A 26 -0.67 19.95 4.77
CA ARG A 26 -0.91 19.24 6.04
C ARG A 26 -1.83 18.05 5.83
N ALA A 27 -2.85 18.18 4.97
CA ALA A 27 -3.70 17.07 4.57
C ALA A 27 -2.89 15.96 3.87
N LEU A 28 -2.04 16.34 2.91
CA LEU A 28 -1.13 15.41 2.23
C LEU A 28 -0.11 14.77 3.18
N ALA A 29 0.40 15.50 4.16
CA ALA A 29 1.29 14.94 5.17
C ALA A 29 0.56 13.90 6.05
N LEU A 30 -0.68 14.18 6.47
CA LEU A 30 -1.49 13.20 7.21
C LEU A 30 -1.76 11.96 6.36
N GLY A 31 -2.12 12.14 5.10
CA GLY A 31 -2.28 11.08 4.11
C GLY A 31 -1.04 10.21 3.98
N ALA A 32 0.12 10.82 3.74
CA ALA A 32 1.38 10.10 3.58
C ALA A 32 1.75 9.28 4.82
N VAL A 33 1.49 9.83 6.01
CA VAL A 33 1.72 9.11 7.28
C VAL A 33 0.73 7.96 7.44
N ALA A 34 -0.55 8.16 7.15
CA ALA A 34 -1.56 7.10 7.21
C ALA A 34 -1.26 5.98 6.22
N GLY A 35 -0.91 6.32 4.97
CA GLY A 35 -0.49 5.37 3.95
C GLY A 35 0.78 4.60 4.33
N ALA A 36 1.77 5.26 4.94
CA ALA A 36 2.97 4.60 5.45
C ALA A 36 2.64 3.59 6.56
N PHE A 37 1.72 3.91 7.48
CA PHE A 37 1.26 2.96 8.49
C PHE A 37 0.39 1.84 7.91
N ALA A 38 -0.36 2.07 6.83
CA ALA A 38 -1.06 1.01 6.11
C ALA A 38 -0.13 0.06 5.35
N ALA A 39 1.05 0.53 4.92
CA ALA A 39 2.09 -0.32 4.33
C ALA A 39 3.01 -0.96 5.39
N LEU A 40 2.88 -0.58 6.67
CA LEU A 40 3.74 -1.08 7.73
C LEU A 40 3.64 -2.60 7.93
N PRO A 41 2.44 -3.21 7.92
CA PRO A 41 2.31 -4.66 7.99
C PRO A 41 3.14 -5.39 6.93
N ASP A 42 3.25 -4.88 5.70
CA ASP A 42 3.99 -5.52 4.58
C ASP A 42 5.51 -5.57 4.76
N VAL A 43 6.06 -4.86 5.76
CA VAL A 43 7.49 -4.88 6.10
C VAL A 43 7.93 -6.29 6.49
N ASP A 44 7.02 -7.11 6.99
CA ASP A 44 7.33 -8.48 7.32
C ASP A 44 7.77 -9.29 6.10
N VAL A 45 7.44 -8.95 4.85
CA VAL A 45 8.06 -9.60 3.67
C VAL A 45 9.60 -9.50 3.70
N VAL A 46 10.19 -8.53 4.42
CA VAL A 46 11.65 -8.45 4.65
C VAL A 46 12.19 -9.66 5.44
N TYR A 47 11.39 -10.35 6.27
CA TYR A 47 11.86 -11.61 6.87
C TYR A 47 12.03 -12.72 5.84
N ALA A 48 11.47 -12.63 4.63
CA ALA A 48 11.82 -13.56 3.56
C ALA A 48 13.33 -13.53 3.27
N VAL A 49 13.99 -12.39 3.51
CA VAL A 49 15.46 -12.25 3.47
C VAL A 49 16.12 -12.83 4.72
N ALA A 50 15.52 -12.69 5.89
CA ALA A 50 16.05 -13.20 7.17
C ALA A 50 15.85 -14.71 7.36
N ALA A 51 14.88 -15.29 6.68
CA ALA A 51 14.56 -16.71 6.73
C ALA A 51 15.14 -17.50 5.55
N ILE A 52 15.90 -16.83 4.69
CA ILE A 52 17.12 -17.42 4.14
C ILE A 52 18.03 -17.66 5.36
N ASP A 53 17.91 -18.87 5.90
CA ASP A 53 18.51 -19.30 7.15
C ASP A 53 20.04 -19.12 7.15
N GLY A 54 20.52 -18.08 7.82
CA GLY A 54 21.96 -17.84 8.01
C GLY A 54 22.66 -18.97 8.77
N GLY A 55 21.92 -19.80 9.52
CA GLY A 55 22.42 -20.99 10.20
C GLY A 55 22.64 -22.18 9.26
N ARG A 56 21.94 -22.26 8.13
CA ARG A 56 22.14 -23.32 7.12
C ARG A 56 23.28 -23.05 6.16
N PHE A 57 23.71 -21.80 6.00
CA PHE A 57 24.97 -21.47 5.34
C PHE A 57 26.19 -21.99 6.13
N LEU A 58 26.03 -22.25 7.43
CA LEU A 58 27.08 -22.74 8.34
C LEU A 58 26.90 -24.21 8.79
N GLY A 59 25.74 -24.83 8.53
CA GLY A 59 25.34 -26.11 9.13
C GLY A 59 24.72 -27.19 8.22
N GLY A 60 24.63 -26.98 6.90
CA GLY A 60 24.39 -28.08 5.93
C GLY A 60 22.99 -28.72 5.88
N GLY A 61 21.98 -28.23 6.62
CA GLY A 61 20.60 -28.72 6.49
C GLY A 61 19.86 -28.08 5.30
N ALA A 62 19.14 -28.85 4.49
CA ALA A 62 18.28 -28.30 3.44
C ALA A 62 17.06 -27.57 4.07
N VAL A 63 16.78 -26.33 3.63
CA VAL A 63 15.48 -25.68 3.89
C VAL A 63 14.48 -26.30 2.93
N ASN A 64 13.30 -26.72 3.41
CA ASN A 64 12.15 -26.91 2.52
C ASN A 64 11.52 -25.52 2.29
N PRO A 65 11.66 -24.93 1.10
CA PRO A 65 11.16 -23.58 0.84
C PRO A 65 9.63 -23.50 0.96
N GLU A 66 8.89 -24.55 0.60
CA GLU A 66 7.42 -24.56 0.62
C GLU A 66 6.88 -24.49 2.04
N ALA A 67 7.37 -25.36 2.93
CA ALA A 67 6.99 -25.34 4.35
C ALA A 67 7.38 -24.02 5.04
N PHE A 68 8.48 -23.41 4.59
CA PHE A 68 8.88 -22.08 5.03
C PHE A 68 7.88 -21.01 4.56
N TRP A 69 7.52 -20.99 3.27
CA TRP A 69 6.56 -20.05 2.69
C TRP A 69 5.15 -20.20 3.27
N ASP A 70 4.73 -21.40 3.64
CA ASP A 70 3.43 -21.64 4.29
C ASP A 70 3.38 -21.12 5.72
N ALA A 71 4.42 -21.39 6.51
CA ALA A 71 4.55 -20.83 7.87
C ALA A 71 4.64 -19.29 7.81
N ALA A 72 5.45 -18.78 6.89
CA ALA A 72 5.62 -17.37 6.56
C ALA A 72 4.28 -16.67 6.24
N ASN A 73 3.50 -17.23 5.31
CA ASN A 73 2.19 -16.69 4.93
C ASN A 73 1.19 -16.72 6.10
N THR A 74 1.22 -17.77 6.91
CA THR A 74 0.33 -17.92 8.08
C THR A 74 0.65 -16.88 9.17
N VAL A 75 1.93 -16.63 9.40
CA VAL A 75 2.43 -15.69 10.41
C VAL A 75 2.21 -14.23 9.95
N HIS A 76 2.45 -13.91 8.67
CA HIS A 76 2.16 -12.62 8.05
C HIS A 76 0.65 -12.28 8.12
N ARG A 77 -0.22 -13.19 7.67
CA ARG A 77 -1.68 -12.94 7.60
C ARG A 77 -2.41 -13.02 8.94
N SER A 78 -1.72 -13.39 10.01
CA SER A 78 -2.27 -13.35 11.36
C SER A 78 -1.92 -12.05 12.07
N MET A 79 -0.68 -11.92 12.54
CA MET A 79 -0.35 -10.87 13.50
C MET A 79 -0.37 -9.45 12.92
N THR A 80 0.09 -9.26 11.68
CA THR A 80 0.20 -7.90 11.10
C THR A 80 -1.11 -7.40 10.50
N HIS A 81 -2.07 -8.30 10.32
CA HIS A 81 -3.46 -8.01 9.93
C HIS A 81 -4.42 -7.91 11.14
N SER A 82 -3.91 -7.97 12.38
CA SER A 82 -4.72 -7.94 13.58
C SER A 82 -5.22 -6.53 13.94
N LEU A 83 -6.53 -6.40 14.15
CA LEU A 83 -7.16 -5.19 14.67
C LEU A 83 -6.80 -4.96 16.15
N VAL A 84 -6.55 -6.03 16.90
CA VAL A 84 -6.09 -5.94 18.30
C VAL A 84 -4.70 -5.33 18.36
N VAL A 85 -3.80 -5.77 17.47
CA VAL A 85 -2.46 -5.19 17.32
C VAL A 85 -2.58 -3.72 16.92
N ALA A 86 -3.48 -3.38 15.98
CA ALA A 86 -3.71 -1.99 15.57
C ALA A 86 -4.11 -1.07 16.73
N VAL A 87 -5.01 -1.52 17.62
CA VAL A 87 -5.46 -0.77 18.81
C VAL A 87 -4.30 -0.43 19.76
N VAL A 88 -3.33 -1.33 19.90
CA VAL A 88 -2.17 -1.13 20.81
C VAL A 88 -1.05 -0.37 20.11
N ALA A 89 -0.76 -0.69 18.86
CA ALA A 89 0.35 -0.11 18.10
C ALA A 89 0.13 1.37 17.78
N ALA A 90 -1.09 1.76 17.35
CA ALA A 90 -1.40 3.14 16.98
C ALA A 90 -1.11 4.18 18.10
N PRO A 91 -1.58 4.00 19.36
CA PRO A 91 -1.23 4.91 20.45
C PRO A 91 0.26 4.83 20.81
N ALA A 92 0.90 3.65 20.74
CA ALA A 92 2.34 3.51 20.98
C ALA A 92 3.17 4.36 20.00
N PHE A 93 2.84 4.33 18.71
CA PHE A 93 3.51 5.15 17.69
C PHE A 93 3.23 6.65 17.86
N GLY A 94 2.01 7.04 18.25
CA GLY A 94 1.71 8.43 18.59
C GLY A 94 2.47 8.94 19.81
N LEU A 95 2.57 8.13 20.86
CA LEU A 95 3.39 8.42 22.04
C LEU A 95 4.86 8.57 21.67
N TRP A 96 5.41 7.66 20.87
CA TRP A 96 6.79 7.72 20.40
C TRP A 96 7.08 9.01 19.62
N SER A 97 6.25 9.33 18.62
CA SER A 97 6.36 10.56 17.82
C SER A 97 6.36 11.81 18.71
N SER A 98 5.50 11.82 19.72
CA SER A 98 5.42 12.92 20.67
C SER A 98 6.63 13.01 21.61
N ALA A 99 7.21 11.87 22.00
CA ALA A 99 8.42 11.82 22.83
C ALA A 99 9.65 12.34 22.08
N VAL A 100 9.75 12.07 20.78
CA VAL A 100 10.85 12.57 19.92
C VAL A 100 10.91 14.10 19.90
N ARG A 101 9.79 14.80 20.07
CA ARG A 101 9.73 16.28 20.05
C ARG A 101 9.94 16.94 21.42
N ARG A 102 9.78 16.21 22.53
CA ARG A 102 9.80 16.78 23.89
C ARG A 102 11.19 16.77 24.50
N SER A 103 11.42 17.68 25.46
CA SER A 103 12.64 17.80 26.26
C SER A 103 12.41 17.61 27.77
N ASP A 104 11.16 17.41 28.22
CA ASP A 104 10.76 17.44 29.62
C ASP A 104 10.61 16.04 30.27
N ARG A 105 10.23 15.99 31.56
CA ARG A 105 9.96 14.73 32.29
C ARG A 105 8.88 13.87 31.61
N ARG A 106 7.91 14.49 30.93
CA ARG A 106 6.85 13.80 30.19
C ARG A 106 7.39 13.03 28.99
N ARG A 107 8.57 13.39 28.47
CA ARG A 107 9.31 12.61 27.47
C ARG A 107 9.59 11.18 27.93
N ARG A 108 10.08 10.99 29.17
CA ARG A 108 10.42 9.66 29.70
C ARG A 108 9.18 8.78 29.81
N LEU A 109 8.07 9.34 30.29
CA LEU A 109 6.78 8.64 30.38
C LEU A 109 6.24 8.25 29.00
N ALA A 110 6.34 9.14 28.02
CA ALA A 110 5.90 8.87 26.66
C ALA A 110 6.75 7.77 25.98
N TYR A 111 8.07 7.77 26.17
CA TYR A 111 8.92 6.67 25.69
C TYR A 111 8.62 5.36 26.40
N ALA A 112 8.46 5.38 27.72
CA ALA A 112 8.11 4.19 28.48
C ALA A 112 6.77 3.59 27.96
N GLY A 113 5.72 4.41 27.83
CA GLY A 113 4.44 3.94 27.30
C GLY A 113 4.53 3.40 25.87
N ALA A 114 5.27 4.07 24.98
CA ALA A 114 5.47 3.60 23.62
C ALA A 114 6.23 2.27 23.56
N LEU A 115 7.34 2.17 24.28
CA LEU A 115 8.17 0.96 24.32
C LEU A 115 7.46 -0.19 25.01
N SER A 116 6.71 0.05 26.08
CA SER A 116 5.88 -0.96 26.73
C SER A 116 4.81 -1.51 25.79
N GLY A 117 4.16 -0.64 24.98
CA GLY A 117 3.20 -1.08 23.97
C GLY A 117 3.83 -1.99 22.91
N VAL A 118 4.95 -1.55 22.31
CA VAL A 118 5.66 -2.34 21.28
C VAL A 118 6.26 -3.63 21.86
N ALA A 119 6.95 -3.55 23.01
CA ALA A 119 7.53 -4.71 23.66
C ALA A 119 6.47 -5.71 24.12
N GLY A 120 5.31 -5.22 24.59
CA GLY A 120 4.16 -6.07 24.94
C GLY A 120 3.64 -6.84 23.73
N LEU A 121 3.50 -6.18 22.57
CA LEU A 121 3.10 -6.86 21.32
C LEU A 121 4.12 -7.94 20.92
N VAL A 122 5.42 -7.63 20.98
CA VAL A 122 6.48 -8.61 20.69
C VAL A 122 6.44 -9.77 21.67
N ALA A 123 6.27 -9.52 22.97
CA ALA A 123 6.19 -10.57 23.99
C ALA A 123 4.99 -11.50 23.76
N VAL A 124 3.81 -10.94 23.44
CA VAL A 124 2.62 -11.73 23.07
C VAL A 124 2.89 -12.55 21.81
N ALA A 125 3.51 -11.96 20.78
CA ALA A 125 3.83 -12.66 19.55
C ALA A 125 4.83 -13.83 19.78
N VAL A 126 5.81 -13.66 20.65
CA VAL A 126 6.71 -14.74 21.07
C VAL A 126 5.97 -15.83 21.83
N ALA A 127 5.09 -15.45 22.75
CA ALA A 127 4.36 -16.41 23.59
C ALA A 127 3.37 -17.26 22.78
N VAL A 128 2.71 -16.67 21.78
CA VAL A 128 1.64 -17.31 20.99
C VAL A 128 2.18 -17.96 19.72
N SER A 129 3.16 -17.34 19.06
CA SER A 129 3.64 -17.74 17.73
C SER A 129 5.15 -18.06 17.71
N GLY A 130 5.79 -18.14 18.88
CA GLY A 130 7.19 -18.52 19.02
C GLY A 130 8.19 -17.45 18.54
N PRO A 131 9.49 -17.81 18.44
CA PRO A 131 10.55 -16.86 18.10
C PRO A 131 10.34 -16.13 16.77
N LEU A 132 9.79 -16.82 15.76
CA LEU A 132 9.47 -16.21 14.46
C LEU A 132 8.44 -15.09 14.62
N GLY A 133 7.40 -15.30 15.44
CA GLY A 133 6.42 -14.26 15.75
C GLY A 133 7.05 -13.03 16.40
N GLY A 134 8.02 -13.23 17.30
CA GLY A 134 8.81 -12.16 17.87
C GLY A 134 9.62 -11.36 16.85
N VAL A 135 10.25 -12.04 15.88
CA VAL A 135 11.03 -11.39 14.81
C VAL A 135 10.11 -10.52 13.93
N VAL A 136 8.98 -11.07 13.48
CA VAL A 136 8.02 -10.36 12.63
C VAL A 136 7.44 -9.14 13.36
N MET A 137 6.92 -9.34 14.57
CA MET A 137 6.36 -8.25 15.37
C MET A 137 7.43 -7.21 15.78
N GLY A 138 8.68 -7.66 15.96
CA GLY A 138 9.83 -6.79 16.20
C GLY A 138 10.13 -5.90 15.00
N ALA A 139 10.18 -6.46 13.79
CA ALA A 139 10.37 -5.70 12.55
C ALA A 139 9.23 -4.68 12.32
N PHE A 140 7.98 -5.11 12.50
CA PHE A 140 6.80 -4.25 12.48
C PHE A 140 6.94 -3.10 13.48
N GLY A 141 7.29 -3.40 14.73
CA GLY A 141 7.49 -2.40 15.78
C GLY A 141 8.59 -1.40 15.41
N LEU A 142 9.75 -1.88 14.99
CA LEU A 142 10.91 -1.05 14.64
C LEU A 142 10.62 -0.10 13.47
N VAL A 143 10.02 -0.60 12.39
CA VAL A 143 9.68 0.25 11.23
C VAL A 143 8.55 1.21 11.58
N GLY A 144 7.58 0.81 12.40
CA GLY A 144 6.55 1.72 12.90
C GLY A 144 7.13 2.86 13.75
N LEU A 145 8.10 2.58 14.61
CA LEU A 145 8.85 3.61 15.36
C LEU A 145 9.69 4.49 14.42
N ALA A 146 10.25 3.94 13.34
CA ALA A 146 10.97 4.72 12.33
C ALA A 146 10.03 5.69 11.59
N ILE A 147 8.85 5.24 11.16
CA ILE A 147 7.80 6.09 10.56
C ILE A 147 7.38 7.18 11.54
N ALA A 148 7.13 6.83 12.81
CA ALA A 148 6.77 7.80 13.85
C ALA A 148 7.88 8.83 14.10
N THR A 149 9.15 8.41 14.07
CA THR A 149 10.33 9.29 14.21
C THR A 149 10.44 10.24 13.02
N LEU A 150 10.31 9.72 11.80
CA LEU A 150 10.37 10.53 10.58
C LEU A 150 9.23 11.55 10.57
N THR A 151 8.03 11.13 10.96
CA THR A 151 6.86 12.01 11.10
C THR A 151 7.13 13.12 12.11
N ALA A 152 7.69 12.79 13.27
CA ALA A 152 8.06 13.76 14.30
C ALA A 152 9.10 14.79 13.82
N ARG A 153 10.02 14.38 12.94
CA ARG A 153 11.09 15.25 12.44
C ARG A 153 10.71 16.06 11.20
N ARG A 154 9.76 15.59 10.39
CA ARG A 154 9.46 16.16 9.07
C ARG A 154 8.10 16.86 8.96
N THR A 155 7.25 16.72 9.97
CA THR A 155 5.90 17.30 9.96
C THR A 155 5.64 18.12 11.23
N ASP A 156 4.48 18.75 11.33
CA ASP A 156 3.94 19.40 12.54
C ASP A 156 2.70 18.65 13.09
N LEU A 157 2.53 17.37 12.72
CA LEU A 157 1.42 16.55 13.18
C LEU A 157 1.51 16.34 14.70
N SER A 158 0.38 16.53 15.38
CA SER A 158 0.24 16.33 16.83
C SER A 158 0.21 14.83 17.17
N LEU A 159 0.39 14.51 18.45
CA LEU A 159 0.23 13.13 18.97
C LEU A 159 -1.08 12.51 18.47
N ARG A 160 -2.20 13.22 18.64
CA ARG A 160 -3.54 12.73 18.24
C ARG A 160 -3.62 12.47 16.74
N ALA A 161 -3.03 13.34 15.92
CA ALA A 161 -3.02 13.17 14.48
C ALA A 161 -2.18 11.96 14.04
N VAL A 162 -1.03 11.73 14.68
CA VAL A 162 -0.19 10.55 14.38
C VAL A 162 -0.85 9.26 14.86
N THR A 163 -1.45 9.25 16.05
CA THR A 163 -2.24 8.10 16.53
C THR A 163 -3.40 7.80 15.59
N ALA A 164 -4.15 8.82 15.16
CA ALA A 164 -5.26 8.63 14.22
C ALA A 164 -4.79 8.14 12.85
N ALA A 165 -3.69 8.69 12.32
CA ALA A 165 -3.11 8.24 11.05
C ALA A 165 -2.63 6.79 11.13
N ALA A 166 -1.96 6.41 12.24
CA ALA A 166 -1.55 5.03 12.48
C ALA A 166 -2.75 4.10 12.61
N ALA A 167 -3.80 4.51 13.32
CA ALA A 167 -5.04 3.74 13.40
C ALA A 167 -5.67 3.57 12.02
N VAL A 168 -5.91 4.66 11.27
CA VAL A 168 -6.47 4.56 9.91
C VAL A 168 -5.64 3.64 9.03
N GLY A 169 -4.30 3.77 9.06
CA GLY A 169 -3.41 2.90 8.31
C GLY A 169 -3.58 1.43 8.68
N LEU A 170 -3.39 1.09 9.96
CA LEU A 170 -3.43 -0.29 10.43
C LEU A 170 -4.82 -0.93 10.37
N PHE A 171 -5.89 -0.17 10.59
CA PHE A 171 -7.26 -0.68 10.51
C PHE A 171 -7.73 -0.88 9.07
N THR A 172 -7.20 -0.15 8.10
CA THR A 172 -7.59 -0.33 6.68
C THR A 172 -6.80 -1.44 6.01
N HIS A 173 -5.62 -1.78 6.52
CA HIS A 173 -4.72 -2.80 5.96
C HIS A 173 -5.33 -4.20 5.80
N PRO A 174 -6.14 -4.77 6.72
CA PRO A 174 -6.54 -6.17 6.56
C PRO A 174 -7.56 -6.42 5.45
N TRP A 175 -8.31 -5.38 5.05
CA TRP A 175 -9.57 -5.58 4.31
C TRP A 175 -9.40 -5.85 2.82
N GLY A 176 -8.36 -5.31 2.17
CA GLY A 176 -8.12 -5.58 0.75
C GLY A 176 -7.73 -7.04 0.48
N ASP A 177 -7.23 -7.77 1.47
CA ASP A 177 -6.89 -9.18 1.32
C ASP A 177 -8.12 -10.09 1.29
N LEU A 178 -9.30 -9.58 1.67
CA LEU A 178 -10.55 -10.34 1.65
C LEU A 178 -10.94 -10.84 0.25
N VAL A 179 -10.50 -10.16 -0.82
CA VAL A 179 -10.84 -10.52 -2.21
C VAL A 179 -9.69 -11.18 -2.97
N THR A 180 -8.49 -11.25 -2.41
CA THR A 180 -7.31 -11.82 -3.10
C THR A 180 -6.59 -12.92 -2.34
N GLY A 181 -6.69 -12.93 -1.02
CA GLY A 181 -6.00 -13.86 -0.13
C GLY A 181 -6.92 -14.84 0.58
N SER A 182 -6.34 -15.63 1.47
CA SER A 182 -7.09 -16.27 2.56
C SER A 182 -7.50 -15.19 3.57
N PRO A 183 -8.66 -15.31 4.25
CA PRO A 183 -9.06 -14.33 5.25
C PRO A 183 -8.00 -14.15 6.35
N PRO A 184 -7.71 -12.90 6.76
CA PRO A 184 -6.78 -12.65 7.85
C PRO A 184 -7.38 -13.01 9.22
N GLN A 185 -6.52 -13.35 10.18
CA GLN A 185 -6.94 -13.52 11.58
C GLN A 185 -7.09 -12.16 12.27
N LEU A 186 -8.22 -11.48 12.00
CA LEU A 186 -8.48 -10.11 12.44
C LEU A 186 -8.38 -9.90 13.97
N LEU A 187 -8.60 -10.96 14.77
CA LEU A 187 -8.59 -10.91 16.23
C LEU A 187 -7.37 -11.58 16.87
N TYR A 188 -6.30 -11.88 16.12
CA TYR A 188 -5.06 -12.39 16.71
C TYR A 188 -4.63 -11.53 17.92
N PRO A 189 -4.23 -12.12 19.07
CA PRO A 189 -3.86 -13.53 19.27
C PRO A 189 -5.03 -14.47 19.62
N PHE A 190 -6.27 -14.01 19.58
CA PHE A 190 -7.43 -14.86 19.88
C PHE A 190 -7.74 -15.74 18.66
N GLU A 191 -7.98 -17.03 18.88
CA GLU A 191 -8.36 -18.01 17.85
C GLU A 191 -9.85 -17.87 17.46
N VAL A 192 -10.27 -16.64 17.13
CA VAL A 192 -11.64 -16.33 16.73
C VAL A 192 -11.65 -15.88 15.26
N GLY A 193 -12.20 -16.74 14.39
CA GLY A 193 -12.48 -16.40 13.00
C GLY A 193 -13.70 -15.49 12.91
N LEU A 194 -13.52 -14.31 12.31
CA LEU A 194 -14.66 -13.43 11.94
C LEU A 194 -15.07 -13.63 10.47
N VAL A 195 -14.15 -14.11 9.65
CA VAL A 195 -14.35 -14.33 8.22
C VAL A 195 -13.70 -15.66 7.88
N ASP A 196 -14.51 -16.63 7.48
CA ASP A 196 -14.07 -18.02 7.29
C ASP A 196 -13.67 -18.34 5.84
N ALA A 197 -14.06 -17.49 4.89
CA ALA A 197 -13.76 -17.67 3.48
C ALA A 197 -13.49 -16.34 2.77
N ARG A 198 -12.70 -16.41 1.68
CA ARG A 198 -12.49 -15.29 0.76
C ARG A 198 -13.84 -14.78 0.24
N VAL A 199 -13.95 -13.47 0.09
CA VAL A 199 -15.08 -12.84 -0.60
C VAL A 199 -14.93 -13.08 -2.11
N VAL A 200 -15.73 -14.00 -2.63
CA VAL A 200 -15.76 -14.34 -4.07
C VAL A 200 -16.67 -13.34 -4.79
N LEU A 201 -16.07 -12.50 -5.63
CA LEU A 201 -16.80 -11.48 -6.42
C LEU A 201 -17.60 -12.10 -7.57
N HIS A 202 -17.10 -13.21 -8.13
CA HIS A 202 -17.71 -13.93 -9.24
C HIS A 202 -17.23 -15.39 -9.24
N PRO A 203 -18.05 -16.39 -9.63
CA PRO A 203 -17.63 -17.80 -9.68
C PRO A 203 -16.56 -18.09 -10.73
N ASP A 204 -16.55 -17.35 -11.84
CA ASP A 204 -15.45 -17.39 -12.81
C ASP A 204 -14.16 -16.80 -12.17
N PRO A 205 -13.05 -17.57 -12.12
CA PRO A 205 -11.83 -17.17 -11.44
C PRO A 205 -11.11 -15.99 -12.12
N THR A 206 -11.27 -15.84 -13.44
CA THR A 206 -10.71 -14.71 -14.18
C THR A 206 -11.53 -13.44 -13.93
N ILE A 207 -12.87 -13.52 -13.99
CA ILE A 207 -13.71 -12.35 -13.65
C ILE A 207 -13.51 -11.95 -12.20
N HIS A 208 -13.31 -12.90 -11.27
CA HIS A 208 -12.97 -12.60 -9.90
C HIS A 208 -11.64 -11.83 -9.78
N LEU A 209 -10.58 -12.29 -10.46
CA LEU A 209 -9.30 -11.57 -10.50
C LEU A 209 -9.45 -10.15 -11.09
N LEU A 210 -10.14 -10.03 -12.22
CA LEU A 210 -10.37 -8.74 -12.88
C LEU A 210 -11.16 -7.78 -11.99
N GLY A 211 -12.16 -8.28 -11.27
CA GLY A 211 -12.93 -7.53 -10.28
C GLY A 211 -12.07 -7.11 -9.08
N ALA A 212 -11.25 -8.00 -8.54
CA ALA A 212 -10.35 -7.68 -7.43
C ALA A 212 -9.32 -6.60 -7.85
N PHE A 213 -8.76 -6.72 -9.06
CA PHE A 213 -7.87 -5.71 -9.63
C PHE A 213 -8.59 -4.39 -9.91
N ALA A 214 -9.85 -4.42 -10.37
CA ALA A 214 -10.66 -3.22 -10.54
C ALA A 214 -10.90 -2.47 -9.22
N LEU A 215 -11.13 -3.21 -8.12
CA LEU A 215 -11.24 -2.62 -6.78
C LEU A 215 -9.92 -1.96 -6.34
N GLU A 216 -8.77 -2.62 -6.53
CA GLU A 216 -7.47 -1.99 -6.29
C GLU A 216 -7.29 -0.71 -7.10
N LEU A 217 -7.61 -0.78 -8.39
CA LEU A 217 -7.46 0.35 -9.29
C LEU A 217 -8.37 1.52 -8.90
N ALA A 218 -9.60 1.24 -8.46
CA ALA A 218 -10.52 2.24 -7.94
C ALA A 218 -9.97 2.95 -6.68
N VAL A 219 -9.30 2.20 -5.79
CA VAL A 219 -8.65 2.77 -4.61
C VAL A 219 -7.44 3.64 -4.99
N VAL A 220 -6.64 3.23 -5.98
CA VAL A 220 -5.55 4.05 -6.51
C VAL A 220 -6.10 5.33 -7.14
N TRP A 221 -7.20 5.23 -7.90
CA TRP A 221 -7.91 6.40 -8.43
C TRP A 221 -8.39 7.33 -7.33
N LEU A 222 -8.97 6.80 -6.25
CA LEU A 222 -9.42 7.59 -5.10
C LEU A 222 -8.26 8.41 -4.51
N ALA A 223 -7.08 7.81 -4.34
CA ALA A 223 -5.89 8.51 -3.84
C ALA A 223 -5.41 9.61 -4.79
N VAL A 224 -5.35 9.31 -6.10
CA VAL A 224 -4.95 10.28 -7.12
C VAL A 224 -5.95 11.44 -7.20
N LEU A 225 -7.25 11.16 -7.17
CA LEU A 225 -8.31 12.17 -7.16
C LEU A 225 -8.29 13.01 -5.87
N ALA A 226 -7.97 12.42 -4.72
CA ALA A 226 -7.75 13.17 -3.48
C ALA A 226 -6.59 14.18 -3.63
N VAL A 227 -5.47 13.79 -4.26
CA VAL A 227 -4.39 14.73 -4.57
C VAL A 227 -4.87 15.83 -5.51
N VAL A 228 -5.56 15.48 -6.59
CA VAL A 228 -6.10 16.46 -7.55
C VAL A 228 -7.00 17.47 -6.85
N ARG A 229 -7.93 16.99 -6.03
CA ARG A 229 -8.92 17.80 -5.32
C ARG A 229 -8.30 18.74 -4.28
N VAL A 230 -7.29 18.27 -3.55
CA VAL A 230 -6.62 19.05 -2.49
C VAL A 230 -5.57 20.02 -3.05
N THR A 231 -5.04 19.74 -4.24
CA THR A 231 -4.05 20.61 -4.91
C THR A 231 -4.63 21.47 -6.03
N ASP A 232 -5.97 21.47 -6.17
CA ASP A 232 -6.72 22.20 -7.20
C ASP A 232 -6.19 21.97 -8.62
N ARG A 233 -5.77 20.73 -8.90
CA ARG A 233 -5.30 20.33 -10.23
C ARG A 233 -6.50 20.03 -11.12
N SER A 234 -6.31 20.19 -12.42
CA SER A 234 -7.35 19.85 -13.40
C SER A 234 -7.42 18.34 -13.63
N VAL A 235 -8.63 17.78 -13.74
CA VAL A 235 -8.86 16.40 -14.20
C VAL A 235 -8.43 16.18 -15.66
N ARG A 236 -8.17 17.25 -16.42
CA ARG A 236 -7.61 17.14 -17.78
C ARG A 236 -6.24 16.46 -17.81
N LEU A 237 -5.56 16.33 -16.66
CA LEU A 237 -4.34 15.57 -16.50
C LEU A 237 -4.48 14.07 -16.86
N PHE A 238 -5.70 13.55 -16.86
CA PHE A 238 -6.00 12.15 -17.23
C PHE A 238 -6.29 11.96 -18.73
N SER A 239 -6.36 13.06 -19.49
CA SER A 239 -6.78 13.05 -20.88
C SER A 239 -5.59 13.22 -21.82
N ASP A 240 -5.01 12.10 -22.24
CA ASP A 240 -4.00 12.05 -23.29
C ASP A 240 -4.32 10.89 -24.24
N ARG A 241 -4.08 11.08 -25.55
CA ARG A 241 -4.33 10.07 -26.58
C ARG A 241 -3.54 8.78 -26.33
N SER A 242 -2.43 8.80 -25.58
CA SER A 242 -1.68 7.58 -25.27
C SER A 242 -2.43 6.67 -24.30
N ALA A 243 -3.32 7.20 -23.45
CA ALA A 243 -4.13 6.36 -22.58
C ALA A 243 -5.01 5.38 -23.39
N ALA A 244 -5.48 5.80 -24.57
CA ALA A 244 -6.26 4.95 -25.47
C ALA A 244 -5.45 3.76 -26.01
N LEU A 245 -4.11 3.83 -26.03
CA LEU A 245 -3.27 2.70 -26.42
C LEU A 245 -3.39 1.53 -25.43
N GLY A 246 -3.85 1.76 -24.20
CA GLY A 246 -4.16 0.69 -23.26
C GLY A 246 -5.14 -0.34 -23.84
N ALA A 247 -6.07 0.09 -24.71
CA ALA A 247 -7.08 -0.79 -25.29
C ALA A 247 -6.48 -1.93 -26.12
N THR A 248 -5.26 -1.79 -26.63
CA THR A 248 -4.57 -2.87 -27.38
C THR A 248 -4.29 -4.08 -26.51
N TYR A 249 -4.23 -3.92 -25.18
CA TYR A 249 -4.09 -5.02 -24.24
C TYR A 249 -5.30 -5.97 -24.25
N GLY A 250 -6.45 -5.54 -24.78
CA GLY A 250 -7.59 -6.45 -25.00
C GLY A 250 -7.25 -7.65 -25.89
N ALA A 251 -6.29 -7.51 -26.82
CA ALA A 251 -5.82 -8.62 -27.64
C ALA A 251 -5.17 -9.75 -26.81
N ALA A 252 -4.65 -9.44 -25.61
CA ALA A 252 -4.09 -10.45 -24.71
C ALA A 252 -5.12 -11.50 -24.29
N ALA A 253 -6.41 -11.14 -24.19
CA ALA A 253 -7.48 -12.09 -23.87
C ALA A 253 -7.71 -13.15 -24.97
N LEU A 254 -7.24 -12.90 -26.20
CA LEU A 254 -7.37 -13.85 -27.33
C LEU A 254 -6.24 -14.89 -27.37
N VAL A 255 -5.07 -14.55 -26.83
CA VAL A 255 -3.84 -15.33 -27.04
C VAL A 255 -3.22 -15.86 -25.74
N LEU A 256 -3.57 -15.28 -24.59
CA LEU A 256 -3.09 -15.72 -23.30
C LEU A 256 -4.12 -16.63 -22.62
N VAL A 257 -3.61 -17.56 -21.82
CA VAL A 257 -4.45 -18.32 -20.87
C VAL A 257 -5.13 -17.32 -19.92
N PRO A 258 -6.45 -17.44 -19.69
CA PRO A 258 -7.17 -16.58 -18.75
C PRO A 258 -6.50 -16.56 -17.37
N PRO A 259 -6.14 -15.38 -16.84
CA PRO A 259 -5.41 -15.29 -15.59
C PRO A 259 -6.32 -15.59 -14.41
N THR A 260 -5.76 -16.18 -13.36
CA THR A 260 -6.43 -16.44 -12.07
C THR A 260 -5.60 -15.87 -10.93
N LEU A 261 -6.11 -15.90 -9.70
CA LEU A 261 -5.37 -15.41 -8.53
C LEU A 261 -4.05 -16.16 -8.28
N ASP A 262 -3.99 -17.45 -8.64
CA ASP A 262 -2.82 -18.31 -8.40
C ASP A 262 -1.56 -17.83 -9.12
N VAL A 263 -1.72 -17.25 -10.31
CA VAL A 263 -0.64 -16.68 -11.13
C VAL A 263 -0.92 -15.23 -11.53
N SER A 264 -1.57 -14.50 -10.63
CA SER A 264 -2.02 -13.11 -10.85
C SER A 264 -0.90 -12.14 -11.23
N TYR A 265 0.34 -12.40 -10.80
CA TYR A 265 1.48 -11.53 -11.05
C TYR A 265 1.80 -11.37 -12.55
N HIS A 266 1.58 -12.38 -13.39
CA HIS A 266 1.75 -12.25 -14.85
C HIS A 266 0.80 -11.21 -15.43
N PHE A 267 -0.48 -11.27 -15.04
CA PHE A 267 -1.49 -10.30 -15.46
C PHE A 267 -1.15 -8.91 -14.92
N VAL A 268 -0.91 -8.79 -13.61
CA VAL A 268 -0.66 -7.50 -12.95
C VAL A 268 0.59 -6.80 -13.52
N PHE A 269 1.71 -7.51 -13.70
CA PHE A 269 2.91 -6.88 -14.25
C PHE A 269 2.74 -6.47 -15.71
N SER A 270 2.08 -7.29 -16.54
CA SER A 270 1.90 -6.96 -17.95
C SER A 270 0.94 -5.79 -18.17
N ILE A 271 -0.18 -5.72 -17.44
CA ILE A 271 -1.13 -4.62 -17.56
C ILE A 271 -0.54 -3.29 -17.02
N LEU A 272 0.23 -3.34 -15.93
CA LEU A 272 0.95 -2.18 -15.41
C LEU A 272 2.07 -1.72 -16.35
N ALA A 273 2.73 -2.64 -17.05
CA ALA A 273 3.70 -2.30 -18.08
C ALA A 273 3.05 -1.52 -19.23
N VAL A 274 1.87 -1.94 -19.70
CA VAL A 274 1.11 -1.20 -20.72
C VAL A 274 0.74 0.19 -20.24
N GLY A 275 0.22 0.34 -19.03
CA GLY A 275 -0.06 1.65 -18.44
C GLY A 275 1.21 2.52 -18.36
N SER A 276 2.32 1.95 -17.90
CA SER A 276 3.61 2.65 -17.82
C SER A 276 4.10 3.15 -19.19
N VAL A 277 3.94 2.34 -20.24
CA VAL A 277 4.21 2.75 -21.63
C VAL A 277 3.31 3.91 -22.06
N CYS A 278 2.02 3.89 -21.73
CA CYS A 278 1.11 5.01 -22.01
C CYS A 278 1.59 6.32 -21.37
N GLY A 279 2.03 6.25 -20.10
CA GLY A 279 2.60 7.39 -19.39
C GLY A 279 3.90 7.89 -20.04
N ALA A 280 4.84 6.97 -20.32
CA ALA A 280 6.12 7.28 -20.95
C ALA A 280 5.96 7.95 -22.33
N LEU A 281 4.99 7.48 -23.13
CA LEU A 281 4.68 8.07 -24.44
C LEU A 281 4.09 9.48 -24.32
N SER A 282 3.21 9.72 -23.35
CA SER A 282 2.69 11.07 -23.08
C SER A 282 3.81 12.03 -22.66
N TRP A 283 4.72 11.56 -21.80
CA TRP A 283 5.91 12.31 -21.40
C TRP A 283 6.81 12.64 -22.61
N TYR A 284 7.14 11.64 -23.44
CA TYR A 284 7.98 11.81 -24.61
C TYR A 284 7.39 12.84 -25.60
N ARG A 285 6.08 12.79 -25.84
CA ARG A 285 5.38 13.77 -26.69
C ARG A 285 5.37 15.18 -26.10
N SER A 286 5.27 15.28 -24.78
CA SER A 286 5.30 16.56 -24.07
C SER A 286 6.70 17.18 -23.99
N ALA A 287 7.75 16.34 -23.97
CA ALA A 287 9.15 16.76 -23.93
C ALA A 287 9.76 17.01 -25.33
N SER A 288 9.14 16.51 -26.39
CA SER A 288 9.64 16.65 -27.75
C SER A 288 9.71 18.14 -28.18
N PRO A 289 10.87 18.63 -28.65
CA PRO A 289 11.15 20.05 -28.86
C PRO A 289 10.47 20.67 -30.10
N VAL A 290 9.53 19.98 -30.75
CA VAL A 290 8.91 20.45 -32.01
C VAL A 290 7.88 21.58 -31.78
N ARG A 291 7.62 21.97 -30.52
CA ARG A 291 6.91 23.22 -30.19
C ARG A 291 7.50 23.89 -28.95
N PRO A 292 8.41 24.87 -29.13
CA PRO A 292 8.18 26.13 -28.45
C PRO A 292 8.69 27.34 -29.25
N ALA A 293 7.79 28.12 -29.85
CA ALA A 293 8.13 29.46 -30.36
C ALA A 293 7.56 30.61 -29.51
N LEU A 294 6.80 30.37 -28.42
CA LEU A 294 6.06 31.47 -27.78
C LEU A 294 5.94 31.48 -26.24
N ARG A 295 6.65 30.64 -25.47
CA ARG A 295 6.68 30.79 -24.00
C ARG A 295 8.03 30.37 -23.42
N GLN A 296 9.01 31.25 -23.57
CA GLN A 296 10.16 31.28 -22.68
C GLN A 296 9.82 32.25 -21.56
N ASP A 297 9.51 31.71 -20.38
CA ASP A 297 10.08 32.12 -19.10
C ASP A 297 9.49 31.20 -18.01
N VAL A 298 10.35 30.72 -17.10
CA VAL A 298 10.07 29.93 -15.87
C VAL A 298 10.36 28.40 -15.90
N VAL A 299 10.35 27.68 -17.04
CA VAL A 299 10.29 26.19 -17.01
C VAL A 299 11.63 25.49 -17.34
N VAL A 300 12.64 25.61 -16.48
CA VAL A 300 13.89 24.82 -16.59
C VAL A 300 14.12 23.88 -15.39
N SER A 301 13.61 24.22 -14.20
CA SER A 301 13.78 23.39 -12.99
C SER A 301 12.74 22.27 -12.81
N GLU A 302 11.60 22.29 -13.53
CA GLU A 302 10.55 21.27 -13.39
C GLU A 302 10.72 20.04 -14.30
N ARG A 303 11.67 20.06 -15.25
CA ARG A 303 11.78 19.03 -16.31
C ARG A 303 12.27 17.64 -15.86
N LEU A 304 12.80 17.51 -14.65
CA LEU A 304 13.44 16.28 -14.16
C LEU A 304 12.64 15.52 -13.08
N ARG A 305 11.44 15.99 -12.71
CA ARG A 305 10.55 15.22 -11.84
C ARG A 305 9.50 14.53 -12.72
N PRO A 306 9.23 13.22 -12.57
CA PRO A 306 8.07 12.62 -13.22
C PRO A 306 6.85 13.46 -12.84
N ASN A 307 6.30 14.17 -13.83
CA ASN A 307 5.17 15.05 -13.62
C ASN A 307 4.00 14.16 -13.19
N PHE A 308 3.23 14.57 -12.19
CA PHE A 308 2.02 13.86 -11.76
C PHE A 308 1.10 13.52 -12.95
N GLY A 309 1.14 14.32 -14.04
CA GLY A 309 0.50 13.99 -15.31
C GLY A 309 0.93 12.65 -15.94
N VAL A 310 2.21 12.27 -15.86
CA VAL A 310 2.71 10.98 -16.36
C VAL A 310 2.09 9.82 -15.60
N VAL A 311 2.02 9.94 -14.27
CA VAL A 311 1.39 8.94 -13.39
C VAL A 311 -0.11 8.85 -13.65
N ALA A 312 -0.76 10.00 -13.81
CA ALA A 312 -2.17 10.12 -14.16
C ALA A 312 -2.50 9.43 -15.49
N ILE A 313 -1.67 9.62 -16.53
CA ILE A 313 -1.84 8.95 -17.82
C ILE A 313 -1.51 7.46 -17.73
N ALA A 314 -0.51 7.06 -16.95
CA ALA A 314 -0.23 5.65 -16.75
C ALA A 314 -1.41 4.92 -16.10
N LEU A 315 -2.00 5.53 -15.07
CA LEU A 315 -3.21 5.03 -14.41
C LEU A 315 -4.42 4.95 -15.36
N ALA A 316 -4.63 5.99 -16.18
CA ALA A 316 -5.66 6.00 -17.21
C ALA A 316 -5.44 4.89 -18.24
N GLY A 317 -4.20 4.70 -18.72
CA GLY A 317 -3.81 3.63 -19.64
C GLY A 317 -4.07 2.24 -19.05
N THR A 318 -3.69 1.99 -17.79
CA THR A 318 -4.01 0.74 -17.08
C THR A 318 -5.52 0.50 -16.98
N THR A 319 -6.31 1.56 -16.74
CA THR A 319 -7.77 1.48 -16.66
C THR A 319 -8.38 1.10 -18.01
N VAL A 320 -7.93 1.75 -19.09
CA VAL A 320 -8.38 1.42 -20.45
C VAL A 320 -7.96 0.00 -20.84
N ALA A 321 -6.76 -0.43 -20.46
CA ALA A 321 -6.29 -1.80 -20.67
C ALA A 321 -7.16 -2.83 -19.96
N LEU A 322 -7.55 -2.55 -18.70
CA LEU A 322 -8.44 -3.42 -17.93
C LEU A 322 -9.81 -3.53 -18.60
N VAL A 323 -10.40 -2.39 -18.99
CA VAL A 323 -11.69 -2.36 -19.69
C VAL A 323 -11.62 -3.13 -21.02
N GLY A 324 -10.55 -2.93 -21.80
CA GLY A 324 -10.33 -3.64 -23.06
C GLY A 324 -10.21 -5.16 -22.86
N TYR A 325 -9.44 -5.60 -21.85
CA TYR A 325 -9.31 -7.01 -21.50
C TYR A 325 -10.65 -7.61 -21.07
N VAL A 326 -11.36 -6.97 -20.14
CA VAL A 326 -12.68 -7.42 -19.65
C VAL A 326 -13.67 -7.54 -20.80
N PHE A 327 -13.74 -6.52 -21.67
CA PHE A 327 -14.68 -6.52 -22.79
C PHE A 327 -14.43 -7.69 -23.75
N VAL A 328 -13.18 -7.92 -24.14
CA VAL A 328 -12.83 -9.04 -25.04
C VAL A 328 -13.06 -10.37 -24.35
N TYR A 329 -12.66 -10.52 -23.08
CA TYR A 329 -12.84 -11.75 -22.32
C TYR A 329 -14.31 -12.15 -22.20
N VAL A 330 -15.19 -11.21 -21.81
CA VAL A 330 -16.63 -11.45 -21.69
C VAL A 330 -17.29 -11.74 -23.03
N ALA A 331 -16.77 -11.20 -24.13
CA ALA A 331 -17.28 -11.51 -25.47
C ALA A 331 -16.91 -12.92 -25.96
N LEU A 332 -15.90 -13.57 -25.35
CA LEU A 332 -15.45 -14.92 -25.69
C LEU A 332 -16.04 -16.01 -24.78
N ALA A 333 -16.49 -15.63 -23.58
CA ALA A 333 -17.04 -16.53 -22.55
C ALA A 333 -18.54 -16.79 -22.74
#